data_AF-A0A433SXB3-F1
#
_entry.id   AF-A0A433SXB3-F1
#
_cell.length_a   1.000
_cell.length_b   1.000
_cell.length_c   1.000
_cell.angle_alpha   90.00
_cell.angle_beta   90.00
_cell.angle_gamma   90.00
#
_symmetry.space_group_name_H-M   'P 1'
#
loop_
_entity.id
_entity.type
_entity.pdbx_description
1 polymer ?
#
loop_
_entity_poly.entity_id
_entity_poly.type
_entity_poly.pdbx_seq_one_letter_code
_entity_poly.pdbx_strand_id
1 'polypeptide(L)'
;MFRQESASLTGDASSLTVAPLEHGYLNEVLRVTSADGSQSCVVKVFLPYAKFAGPSIPLEPERCRRQHDASEYMRSLVADCCETPLFCDDVNNILCLKDFPEHKIWREDLMTSCNLQLGGKLVDALVRLHSQSHVTRLGQAGFAQLKEKFSLLPKLTEFQHRYTFVLPFQANHRDNKPCDEKVREKIDEVIQDAVVIKAMQLAEEWLLQDNATCLIHGDLHCGAVLGKSSGQDVKASEIQRGRGEGGGGRRVTEREREEGERAR
;
A
#
# COMPACT_ATOMS: atom_id res chain seq x y z
N MET A 1 -27.34 16.25 -0.23
CA MET A 1 -27.35 16.81 -1.61
C MET A 1 -25.92 16.76 -2.16
N PHE A 2 -25.35 15.55 -2.31
CA PHE A 2 -24.01 15.32 -2.86
C PHE A 2 -24.17 14.71 -4.26
N ARG A 3 -24.40 15.58 -5.25
CA ARG A 3 -24.26 15.28 -6.67
C ARG A 3 -23.42 16.42 -7.21
N GLN A 4 -22.16 16.19 -7.60
CA GLN A 4 -21.56 16.89 -8.75
C GLN A 4 -20.11 16.54 -9.16
N GLU A 5 -19.46 15.46 -8.70
CA GLU A 5 -18.22 14.99 -9.38
C GLU A 5 -18.13 13.47 -9.64
N SER A 6 -19.20 12.71 -9.37
CA SER A 6 -19.29 11.28 -9.74
C SER A 6 -19.80 11.05 -11.17
N ALA A 7 -19.60 12.03 -12.07
CA ALA A 7 -20.14 11.99 -13.42
C ALA A 7 -19.35 11.02 -14.31
N SER A 8 -19.99 9.87 -14.56
CA SER A 8 -20.02 9.11 -15.80
C SER A 8 -18.99 8.01 -16.13
N LEU A 9 -18.67 7.11 -15.19
CA LEU A 9 -18.52 5.70 -15.62
C LEU A 9 -19.91 5.04 -15.85
N THR A 10 -20.88 5.82 -16.36
CA THR A 10 -22.31 5.47 -16.47
C THR A 10 -22.68 4.97 -17.87
N GLY A 11 -21.75 4.31 -18.56
CA GLY A 11 -22.07 3.52 -19.75
C GLY A 11 -22.81 2.24 -19.37
N ASP A 12 -23.32 1.51 -20.36
CA ASP A 12 -23.73 0.12 -20.16
C ASP A 12 -22.55 -0.66 -19.56
N ALA A 13 -22.76 -1.48 -18.53
CA ALA A 13 -21.70 -2.30 -17.94
C ALA A 13 -21.00 -3.19 -18.99
N SER A 14 -21.73 -3.57 -20.06
CA SER A 14 -21.20 -4.30 -21.21
C SER A 14 -20.12 -3.55 -22.01
N SER A 15 -20.03 -2.23 -21.82
CA SER A 15 -19.12 -1.32 -22.50
C SER A 15 -17.89 -0.95 -21.64
N LEU A 16 -17.74 -1.53 -20.46
CA LEU A 16 -16.60 -1.26 -19.58
C LEU A 16 -15.51 -2.31 -19.77
N THR A 17 -14.26 -1.86 -19.87
CA THR A 17 -13.11 -2.76 -19.79
C THR A 17 -12.61 -2.81 -18.36
N VAL A 18 -12.43 -4.02 -17.83
CA VAL A 18 -11.89 -4.27 -16.50
C VAL A 18 -10.58 -5.02 -16.63
N ALA A 19 -9.51 -4.48 -16.05
CA ALA A 19 -8.20 -5.10 -16.07
C ALA A 19 -7.62 -5.16 -14.64
N PRO A 20 -7.04 -6.29 -14.21
CA PRO A 20 -6.34 -6.35 -12.93
C PRO A 20 -5.09 -5.46 -12.98
N LEU A 21 -4.82 -4.78 -11.87
CA LEU A 21 -3.52 -4.19 -11.61
C LEU A 21 -2.72 -5.20 -10.80
N GLU A 22 -1.64 -5.73 -11.41
CA GLU A 22 -0.92 -6.92 -10.91
C GLU A 22 -0.11 -6.70 -9.62
N HIS A 23 -0.21 -5.55 -8.97
CA HIS A 23 0.60 -5.22 -7.79
C HIS A 23 -0.30 -4.94 -6.59
N GLY A 24 0.22 -5.28 -5.41
CA GLY A 24 -0.50 -5.22 -4.15
C GLY A 24 -0.61 -6.60 -3.52
N TYR A 25 -0.18 -6.70 -2.25
CA TYR A 25 -0.16 -7.97 -1.54
C TYR A 25 -1.48 -8.30 -0.85
N LEU A 26 -2.28 -7.28 -0.51
CA LEU A 26 -3.39 -7.46 0.42
C LEU A 26 -4.77 -7.49 -0.23
N ASN A 27 -4.98 -6.71 -1.29
CA ASN A 27 -6.31 -6.45 -1.87
C ASN A 27 -6.32 -6.81 -3.36
N GLU A 28 -7.52 -7.09 -3.90
CA GLU A 28 -7.70 -7.09 -5.34
C GLU A 28 -7.83 -5.66 -5.84
N VAL A 29 -7.12 -5.33 -6.92
CA VAL A 29 -7.12 -3.99 -7.48
C VAL A 29 -7.36 -4.09 -8.98
N LEU A 30 -8.40 -3.41 -9.44
CA LEU A 30 -8.84 -3.43 -10.83
C LEU A 30 -8.85 -1.99 -11.36
N ARG A 31 -8.43 -1.79 -12.60
CA ARG A 31 -8.76 -0.59 -13.35
C ARG A 31 -10.04 -0.86 -14.14
N VAL A 32 -11.00 0.04 -14.01
CA VAL A 32 -12.20 0.08 -14.83
C VAL A 32 -12.09 1.26 -15.77
N THR A 33 -12.24 1.02 -17.06
CA THR A 33 -12.11 2.02 -18.12
C THR A 33 -13.39 2.03 -18.96
N SER A 34 -13.87 3.22 -19.28
CA SER A 34 -14.95 3.45 -20.26
C SER A 34 -14.62 2.87 -21.65
N ALA A 35 -15.64 2.54 -22.45
CA ALA A 35 -15.47 1.98 -23.79
C ALA A 35 -14.57 2.82 -24.71
N ASP A 36 -14.72 4.15 -24.65
CA ASP A 36 -13.95 5.08 -25.47
C ASP A 36 -12.55 5.39 -24.90
N GLY A 37 -12.22 4.84 -23.72
CA GLY A 37 -10.94 5.06 -23.05
C GLY A 37 -10.78 6.43 -22.39
N SER A 38 -11.80 7.29 -22.42
CA SER A 38 -11.69 8.69 -21.97
C SER A 38 -11.71 8.84 -20.45
N GLN A 39 -12.35 7.91 -19.76
CA GLN A 39 -12.52 7.90 -18.30
C GLN A 39 -12.09 6.56 -17.71
N SER A 40 -11.46 6.61 -16.53
CA SER A 40 -11.11 5.43 -15.74
C SER A 40 -11.19 5.68 -14.24
N CYS A 41 -11.39 4.60 -13.49
CA CYS A 41 -11.24 4.57 -12.04
C CYS A 41 -10.47 3.32 -11.59
N VAL A 42 -10.00 3.33 -10.35
CA VAL A 42 -9.43 2.16 -9.70
C VAL A 42 -10.42 1.63 -8.68
N VAL A 43 -10.72 0.34 -8.75
CA VAL A 43 -11.59 -0.37 -7.80
C VAL A 43 -10.71 -1.27 -6.96
N LYS A 44 -10.71 -1.07 -5.64
CA LYS A 44 -10.08 -1.95 -4.66
C LYS A 44 -11.14 -2.78 -3.96
N VAL A 45 -10.92 -4.08 -3.88
CA VAL A 45 -11.75 -5.01 -3.12
C VAL A 45 -10.94 -5.56 -1.96
N PHE A 46 -11.41 -5.31 -0.74
CA PHE A 46 -10.74 -5.73 0.49
C PHE A 46 -11.24 -7.10 0.90
N LEU A 47 -10.41 -8.11 0.63
CA LEU A 47 -10.68 -9.47 1.03
C LEU A 47 -10.58 -9.59 2.56
N PRO A 48 -11.31 -10.55 3.19
CA PRO A 48 -11.20 -10.85 4.63
C PRO A 48 -9.88 -11.55 5.00
N TYR A 49 -8.88 -11.49 4.12
CA TYR A 49 -7.57 -12.09 4.25
C TYR A 49 -6.57 -11.40 3.30
N ALA A 50 -5.27 -11.63 3.49
CA ALA A 50 -4.25 -11.15 2.57
C ALA A 50 -4.31 -11.90 1.23
N LYS A 51 -4.51 -11.20 0.11
CA LYS A 51 -4.56 -11.78 -1.25
C LYS A 51 -3.45 -12.80 -1.52
N PHE A 52 -2.20 -12.51 -1.15
CA PHE A 52 -1.05 -13.37 -1.46
C PHE A 52 -1.03 -14.72 -0.71
N ALA A 53 -1.72 -14.83 0.44
CA ALA A 53 -1.68 -16.02 1.30
C ALA A 53 -3.06 -16.68 1.48
N GLY A 54 -4.11 -16.04 0.98
CA GLY A 54 -5.48 -16.52 1.18
C GLY A 54 -5.89 -16.53 2.65
N PRO A 55 -6.90 -17.36 3.01
CA PRO A 55 -7.47 -17.41 4.37
C PRO A 55 -6.48 -17.73 5.51
N SER A 56 -5.26 -18.18 5.20
CA SER A 56 -4.21 -18.43 6.20
C SER A 56 -3.73 -17.17 6.93
N ILE A 57 -3.92 -16.00 6.32
CA ILE A 57 -3.62 -14.69 6.92
C ILE A 57 -4.92 -13.87 6.92
N PRO A 58 -5.77 -14.00 7.95
CA PRO A 58 -7.02 -13.26 8.03
C PRO A 58 -6.76 -11.77 8.27
N LEU A 59 -7.55 -10.91 7.65
CA LEU A 59 -7.48 -9.45 7.79
C LEU A 59 -8.90 -8.87 7.90
N GLU A 60 -9.04 -7.72 8.55
CA GLU A 60 -10.33 -7.06 8.69
C GLU A 60 -10.82 -6.50 7.34
N PRO A 61 -12.07 -6.77 6.94
CA PRO A 61 -12.69 -6.06 5.83
C PRO A 61 -12.90 -4.56 6.12
N GLU A 62 -13.02 -4.19 7.42
CA GLU A 62 -13.11 -2.80 7.90
C GLU A 62 -11.99 -1.90 7.38
N ARG A 63 -10.85 -2.50 6.96
CA ARG A 63 -9.78 -1.80 6.23
C ARG A 63 -10.29 -0.98 5.05
N CYS A 64 -11.37 -1.40 4.39
CA CYS A 64 -12.01 -0.64 3.31
C CYS A 64 -12.52 0.73 3.80
N ARG A 65 -13.38 0.72 4.83
CA ARG A 65 -13.92 1.95 5.43
C ARG A 65 -12.81 2.77 6.06
N ARG A 66 -11.84 2.11 6.71
CA ARG A 66 -10.67 2.77 7.30
C ARG A 66 -9.86 3.54 6.27
N GLN A 67 -9.57 2.91 5.13
CA GLN A 67 -8.82 3.54 4.06
C GLN A 67 -9.59 4.73 3.49
N HIS A 68 -10.90 4.58 3.22
CA HIS A 68 -11.75 5.69 2.78
C HIS A 68 -11.66 6.89 3.74
N ASP A 69 -11.89 6.67 5.03
CA ASP A 69 -11.93 7.75 6.03
C ASP A 69 -10.56 8.40 6.24
N ALA A 70 -9.48 7.61 6.12
CA ALA A 70 -8.11 8.10 6.16
C ALA A 70 -7.81 8.95 4.92
N SER A 71 -8.18 8.50 3.71
CA SER A 71 -8.00 9.28 2.48
C SER A 71 -8.75 10.62 2.56
N GLU A 72 -10.01 10.63 3.00
CA GLU A 72 -10.79 11.86 3.17
C GLU A 72 -10.15 12.81 4.19
N TYR A 73 -9.71 12.29 5.35
CA TYR A 73 -9.02 13.11 6.34
C TYR A 73 -7.69 13.66 5.83
N MET A 74 -6.85 12.83 5.22
CA MET A 74 -5.58 13.29 4.65
C MET A 74 -5.80 14.32 3.56
N ARG A 75 -6.83 14.16 2.70
CA ARG A 75 -7.18 15.16 1.68
C ARG A 75 -7.56 16.52 2.28
N SER A 76 -8.18 16.55 3.46
CA SER A 76 -8.48 17.82 4.14
C SER A 76 -7.21 18.60 4.55
N LEU A 77 -6.06 17.93 4.63
CA LEU A 77 -4.77 18.51 5.02
C LEU A 77 -3.79 18.67 3.85
N VAL A 78 -3.79 17.69 2.94
CA VAL A 78 -2.82 17.52 1.85
C VAL A 78 -3.47 16.94 0.59
N ALA A 79 -4.55 17.59 0.12
CA ALA A 79 -5.31 17.19 -1.08
C ALA A 79 -4.44 16.95 -2.33
N ASP A 80 -3.31 17.64 -2.42
CA ASP A 80 -2.35 17.56 -3.52
C ASP A 80 -1.46 16.31 -3.48
N CYS A 81 -1.44 15.55 -2.38
CA CYS A 81 -0.55 14.40 -2.20
C CYS A 81 -1.27 13.08 -1.84
N CYS A 82 -2.60 13.01 -1.92
CA CYS A 82 -3.34 11.81 -1.54
C CYS A 82 -4.16 11.23 -2.68
N GLU A 83 -4.46 9.93 -2.57
CA GLU A 83 -5.51 9.31 -3.37
C GLU A 83 -6.87 9.99 -3.16
N THR A 84 -7.75 9.86 -4.15
CA THR A 84 -9.05 10.55 -4.17
C THR A 84 -10.17 9.51 -4.19
N PRO A 85 -10.86 9.27 -3.07
CA PRO A 85 -12.05 8.44 -3.04
C PRO A 85 -13.14 9.01 -3.94
N LEU A 86 -13.78 8.14 -4.71
CA LEU A 86 -14.95 8.45 -5.52
C LEU A 86 -16.21 7.84 -4.90
N PHE A 87 -16.07 6.65 -4.33
CA PHE A 87 -17.18 5.89 -3.74
C PHE A 87 -16.63 4.80 -2.81
N CYS A 88 -17.36 4.51 -1.73
CA CYS A 88 -17.06 3.40 -0.82
C CYS A 88 -18.35 2.62 -0.54
N ASP A 89 -18.30 1.32 -0.77
CA ASP A 89 -19.30 0.35 -0.38
C ASP A 89 -18.69 -0.51 0.74
N ASP A 90 -19.05 -0.20 1.98
CA ASP A 90 -18.58 -0.90 3.16
C ASP A 90 -19.21 -2.29 3.33
N VAL A 91 -20.40 -2.50 2.79
CA VAL A 91 -21.08 -3.81 2.86
C VAL A 91 -20.31 -4.82 2.02
N ASN A 92 -19.89 -4.42 0.82
CA ASN A 92 -19.14 -5.28 -0.09
C ASN A 92 -17.62 -5.11 0.01
N ASN A 93 -17.15 -4.20 0.88
CA ASN A 93 -15.73 -3.89 1.09
C ASN A 93 -15.02 -3.44 -0.20
N ILE A 94 -15.67 -2.54 -0.93
CA ILE A 94 -15.20 -1.98 -2.20
C ILE A 94 -14.91 -0.48 -2.03
N LEU A 95 -13.74 -0.07 -2.48
CA LEU A 95 -13.33 1.34 -2.55
C LEU A 95 -12.99 1.71 -3.99
N CYS A 96 -13.74 2.66 -4.54
CA CYS A 96 -13.46 3.25 -5.84
C CYS A 96 -12.65 4.54 -5.65
N LEU A 97 -11.54 4.64 -6.38
CA LEU A 97 -10.58 5.73 -6.32
C LEU A 97 -10.42 6.35 -7.71
N LYS A 98 -10.11 7.64 -7.75
CA LYS A 98 -9.70 8.34 -8.97
C LYS A 98 -8.48 7.65 -9.57
N ASP A 99 -8.51 7.40 -10.87
CA ASP A 99 -7.36 6.88 -11.59
C ASP A 99 -6.42 8.01 -12.05
N PHE A 100 -5.13 7.69 -12.13
CA PHE A 100 -4.06 8.62 -12.48
C PHE A 100 -3.23 8.06 -13.64
N PRO A 101 -3.82 7.87 -14.85
CA PRO A 101 -3.21 7.12 -15.96
C PRO A 101 -1.80 7.60 -16.32
N GLU A 102 -1.52 8.89 -16.23
CA GLU A 102 -0.21 9.50 -16.51
C GLU A 102 0.84 9.31 -15.41
N HIS A 103 0.48 8.74 -14.25
CA HIS A 103 1.40 8.50 -13.15
C HIS A 103 1.95 7.08 -13.17
N LYS A 104 3.21 6.94 -12.76
CA LYS A 104 3.92 5.68 -12.58
C LYS A 104 4.17 5.42 -11.10
N ILE A 105 4.38 4.17 -10.73
CA ILE A 105 4.85 3.85 -9.38
C ILE A 105 6.27 4.38 -9.22
N TRP A 106 6.53 5.10 -8.14
CA TRP A 106 7.83 5.71 -7.90
C TRP A 106 8.97 4.68 -7.79
N ARG A 107 8.71 3.49 -7.26
CA ARG A 107 9.65 2.35 -7.28
C ARG A 107 10.17 2.03 -8.69
N GLU A 108 9.31 2.07 -9.70
CA GLU A 108 9.70 1.76 -11.09
C GLU A 108 10.61 2.83 -11.66
N ASP A 109 10.29 4.09 -11.39
CA ASP A 109 11.16 5.20 -11.74
C ASP A 109 12.52 5.04 -11.04
N LEU A 110 12.55 4.79 -9.72
CA LEU A 110 13.78 4.62 -8.92
C LEU A 110 14.70 3.49 -9.40
N MET A 111 14.16 2.45 -10.03
CA MET A 111 14.98 1.38 -10.62
C MET A 111 15.76 1.83 -11.87
N THR A 112 15.34 2.92 -12.51
CA THR A 112 15.93 3.41 -13.77
C THR A 112 16.55 4.81 -13.64
N SER A 113 16.03 5.66 -12.76
CA SER A 113 16.45 7.04 -12.55
C SER A 113 15.95 7.58 -11.20
N CYS A 114 16.55 8.65 -10.69
CA CYS A 114 16.09 9.29 -9.46
C CYS A 114 15.50 10.68 -9.75
N ASN A 115 14.20 10.85 -9.55
CA ASN A 115 13.54 12.16 -9.60
C ASN A 115 13.40 12.72 -8.16
N LEU A 116 14.38 13.51 -7.73
CA LEU A 116 14.42 14.09 -6.39
C LEU A 116 13.28 15.10 -6.12
N GLN A 117 12.66 15.69 -7.16
CA GLN A 117 11.56 16.64 -6.98
C GLN A 117 10.30 15.95 -6.43
N LEU A 118 10.04 14.70 -6.85
CA LEU A 118 8.95 13.90 -6.28
C LEU A 118 9.15 13.68 -4.79
N GLY A 119 10.38 13.37 -4.38
CA GLY A 119 10.75 13.20 -2.97
C GLY A 119 10.50 14.48 -2.16
N GLY A 120 10.92 15.64 -2.68
CA GLY A 120 10.68 16.93 -2.02
C GLY A 120 9.19 17.24 -1.79
N LYS A 121 8.35 16.98 -2.80
CA LYS A 121 6.89 17.17 -2.68
C LYS A 121 6.25 16.20 -1.68
N LEU A 122 6.66 14.93 -1.71
CA LEU A 122 6.18 13.94 -0.75
C LEU A 122 6.53 14.35 0.68
N VAL A 123 7.78 14.79 0.91
CA VAL A 123 8.23 15.26 2.23
C VAL A 123 7.43 16.48 2.69
N ASP A 124 7.18 17.46 1.82
CA ASP A 124 6.35 18.63 2.16
C ASP A 124 4.94 18.21 2.64
N ALA A 125 4.30 17.29 1.92
CA ALA A 125 3.01 16.76 2.29
C ALA A 125 3.06 15.99 3.62
N LEU A 126 4.08 15.16 3.86
CA LEU A 126 4.22 14.44 5.13
C LEU A 126 4.42 15.37 6.30
N VAL A 127 5.23 16.42 6.15
CA VAL A 127 5.42 17.44 7.19
C VAL A 127 4.09 18.14 7.49
N ARG A 128 3.31 18.53 6.48
CA ARG A 128 1.98 19.11 6.67
C ARG A 128 1.02 18.14 7.36
N LEU A 129 0.94 16.90 6.91
CA LEU A 129 0.08 15.87 7.49
C LEU A 129 0.42 15.62 8.96
N HIS A 130 1.68 15.33 9.26
CA HIS A 130 2.12 15.02 10.62
C HIS A 130 1.97 16.23 11.54
N SER A 131 2.37 17.43 11.12
CA SER A 131 2.27 18.63 11.96
C SER A 131 0.81 19.03 12.25
N GLN A 132 -0.10 18.94 11.28
CA GLN A 132 -1.51 19.29 11.47
C GLN A 132 -2.27 18.25 12.30
N SER A 133 -1.88 16.98 12.23
CA SER A 133 -2.46 15.90 13.02
C SER A 133 -1.76 15.66 14.37
N HIS A 134 -0.71 16.41 14.67
CA HIS A 134 0.07 16.22 15.90
C HIS A 134 -0.71 16.62 17.15
N VAL A 135 -0.51 15.90 18.25
CA VAL A 135 -1.16 16.14 19.54
C VAL A 135 -0.96 17.57 20.06
N THR A 136 0.21 18.18 19.84
CA THR A 136 0.47 19.57 20.23
C THR A 136 -0.34 20.59 19.43
N ARG A 137 -0.73 20.24 18.20
CA ARG A 137 -1.54 21.10 17.31
C ARG A 137 -3.03 20.94 17.58
N LEU A 138 -3.50 19.70 17.78
CA LEU A 138 -4.91 19.38 18.01
C LEU A 138 -5.34 19.55 19.47
N GLY A 139 -4.38 19.53 20.41
CA GLY A 139 -4.66 19.39 21.83
C GLY A 139 -5.13 17.98 22.20
N GLN A 140 -5.19 17.69 23.50
CA GLN A 140 -5.49 16.34 24.00
C GLN A 140 -6.87 15.82 23.55
N ALA A 141 -7.90 16.67 23.61
CA ALA A 141 -9.25 16.29 23.23
C ALA A 141 -9.39 16.01 21.73
N GLY A 142 -8.83 16.89 20.88
CA GLY A 142 -8.85 16.69 19.43
C GLY A 142 -8.05 15.46 19.00
N PHE A 143 -6.89 15.22 19.63
CA PHE A 143 -6.10 14.04 19.37
C PHE A 143 -6.78 12.75 19.86
N ALA A 144 -7.47 12.77 21.01
CA ALA A 144 -8.26 11.63 21.48
C ALA A 144 -9.37 11.24 20.50
N GLN A 145 -10.10 12.22 19.94
CA GLN A 145 -11.09 11.97 18.88
C GLN A 145 -10.46 11.39 17.61
N LEU A 146 -9.27 11.88 17.24
CA LEU A 146 -8.53 11.35 16.09
C LEU A 146 -8.11 9.89 16.31
N LYS A 147 -7.61 9.56 17.51
CA LYS A 147 -7.25 8.19 17.91
C LYS A 147 -8.46 7.25 17.93
N GLU A 148 -9.62 7.73 18.40
CA GLU A 148 -10.86 6.96 18.37
C GLU A 148 -11.31 6.67 16.94
N LYS A 149 -11.31 7.70 16.08
CA LYS A 149 -11.68 7.58 14.67
C LYS A 149 -10.78 6.60 13.90
N PHE A 150 -9.49 6.57 14.22
CA PHE A 150 -8.49 5.75 13.54
C PHE A 150 -7.90 4.68 14.47
N SER A 151 -8.74 4.03 15.28
CA SER A 151 -8.32 3.00 16.22
C SER A 151 -7.68 1.80 15.54
N LEU A 152 -6.61 1.23 16.09
CA LEU A 152 -5.90 0.12 15.46
C LEU A 152 -6.83 -1.04 15.06
N LEU A 153 -6.55 -1.64 13.89
CA LEU A 153 -7.20 -2.87 13.43
C LEU A 153 -6.30 -4.03 13.85
N PRO A 154 -6.68 -4.85 14.86
CA PRO A 154 -5.76 -5.77 15.52
C PRO A 154 -5.03 -6.73 14.58
N LYS A 155 -5.71 -7.33 13.59
CA LYS A 155 -5.10 -8.27 12.64
C LYS A 155 -4.19 -7.56 11.65
N LEU A 156 -4.56 -6.36 11.19
CA LEU A 156 -3.65 -5.55 10.36
C LEU A 156 -2.39 -5.14 11.14
N THR A 157 -2.55 -4.69 12.37
CA THR A 157 -1.43 -4.31 13.24
C THR A 157 -0.55 -5.52 13.56
N GLU A 158 -1.13 -6.67 13.89
CA GLU A 158 -0.40 -7.92 14.09
C GLU A 158 0.32 -8.34 12.81
N PHE A 159 -0.32 -8.25 11.64
CA PHE A 159 0.29 -8.53 10.36
C PHE A 159 1.51 -7.63 10.11
N GLN A 160 1.38 -6.32 10.27
CA GLN A 160 2.48 -5.37 10.09
C GLN A 160 3.61 -5.64 11.08
N HIS A 161 3.27 -5.86 12.36
CA HIS A 161 4.23 -6.18 13.40
C HIS A 161 5.02 -7.44 13.02
N ARG A 162 4.30 -8.52 12.73
CA ARG A 162 4.88 -9.84 12.46
C ARG A 162 5.76 -9.83 11.21
N TYR A 163 5.31 -9.25 10.10
CA TYR A 163 6.05 -9.30 8.84
C TYR A 163 7.19 -8.29 8.74
N THR A 164 7.17 -7.22 9.54
CA THR A 164 8.23 -6.19 9.53
C THR A 164 9.24 -6.41 10.65
N PHE A 165 8.79 -6.74 11.86
CA PHE A 165 9.62 -6.69 13.07
C PHE A 165 9.90 -8.04 13.71
N VAL A 166 9.20 -9.12 13.32
CA VAL A 166 9.41 -10.45 13.92
C VAL A 166 10.00 -11.43 12.92
N LEU A 167 9.25 -11.72 11.85
CA LEU A 167 9.57 -12.78 10.90
C LEU A 167 10.92 -12.59 10.20
N PRO A 168 11.33 -11.39 9.73
CA PRO A 168 12.63 -11.21 9.09
C PRO A 168 13.85 -11.52 9.98
N PHE A 169 13.63 -11.65 11.29
CA PHE A 169 14.67 -11.84 12.31
C PHE A 169 14.58 -13.22 13.00
N GLN A 170 13.63 -14.07 12.61
CA GLN A 170 13.62 -15.47 13.02
C GLN A 170 14.62 -16.25 12.16
N ALA A 171 15.53 -16.98 12.80
CA ALA A 171 16.61 -17.73 12.14
C ALA A 171 16.11 -18.57 10.94
N ASN A 172 14.98 -19.27 11.10
CA ASN A 172 14.47 -20.21 10.08
C ASN A 172 13.42 -19.59 9.14
N HIS A 173 13.03 -18.32 9.32
CA HIS A 173 11.95 -17.74 8.49
C HIS A 173 12.44 -17.37 7.08
N ARG A 174 13.75 -17.14 6.90
CA ARG A 174 14.32 -16.79 5.60
C ARG A 174 14.58 -17.97 4.68
N ASP A 175 14.44 -19.20 5.17
CA ASP A 175 14.64 -20.43 4.37
C ASP A 175 13.59 -20.61 3.27
N ASN A 176 12.46 -19.89 3.34
CA ASN A 176 11.41 -19.94 2.33
C ASN A 176 11.69 -19.07 1.09
N LYS A 177 12.67 -18.16 1.13
CA LYS A 177 13.07 -17.35 -0.03
C LYS A 177 14.50 -17.71 -0.44
N PRO A 178 14.71 -18.22 -1.68
CA PRO A 178 16.06 -18.44 -2.20
C PRO A 178 16.87 -17.14 -2.13
N CYS A 179 18.05 -17.20 -1.52
CA CYS A 179 19.01 -16.11 -1.51
C CYS A 179 20.43 -16.68 -1.68
N ASP A 180 21.36 -15.82 -2.04
CA ASP A 180 22.78 -16.17 -2.09
C ASP A 180 23.30 -16.57 -0.70
N GLU A 181 24.26 -17.49 -0.64
CA GLU A 181 24.84 -17.98 0.61
C GLU A 181 25.50 -16.85 1.41
N LYS A 182 26.18 -15.91 0.75
CA LYS A 182 26.79 -14.75 1.43
C LYS A 182 25.74 -13.85 2.07
N VAL A 183 24.55 -13.80 1.48
CA VAL A 183 23.42 -13.08 2.06
C VAL A 183 22.91 -13.84 3.29
N ARG A 184 22.87 -15.17 3.25
CA ARG A 184 22.51 -16.03 4.38
C ARG A 184 23.44 -15.83 5.58
N GLU A 185 24.75 -15.92 5.36
CA GLU A 185 25.75 -15.69 6.40
C GLU A 185 25.56 -14.32 7.06
N LYS A 186 25.33 -13.28 6.26
CA LYS A 186 25.15 -11.92 6.81
C LYS A 186 23.85 -11.76 7.59
N ILE A 187 22.79 -12.46 7.19
CA ILE A 187 21.54 -12.49 7.92
C ILE A 187 21.76 -13.07 9.32
N ASP A 188 22.47 -14.18 9.43
CA ASP A 188 22.69 -14.87 10.70
C ASP A 188 23.46 -14.00 11.69
N GLU A 189 24.40 -13.18 11.19
CA GLU A 189 25.05 -12.14 11.99
C GLU A 189 24.05 -11.07 12.47
N VAL A 190 23.23 -10.54 11.56
CA VAL A 190 22.29 -9.44 11.83
C VAL A 190 21.23 -9.83 12.87
N ILE A 191 20.70 -11.05 12.81
CA ILE A 191 19.64 -11.49 13.74
C ILE A 191 20.16 -11.74 15.16
N GLN A 192 21.47 -11.91 15.34
CA GLN A 192 22.12 -12.08 16.64
C GLN A 192 22.66 -10.75 17.20
N ASP A 193 22.65 -9.68 16.41
CA ASP A 193 23.12 -8.37 16.83
C ASP A 193 22.24 -7.79 17.95
N ALA A 194 22.86 -7.44 19.08
CA ALA A 194 22.16 -6.93 20.26
C ALA A 194 21.37 -5.64 19.97
N VAL A 195 21.85 -4.77 19.07
CA VAL A 195 21.15 -3.55 18.65
C VAL A 195 19.90 -3.90 17.88
N VAL A 196 19.97 -4.88 16.98
CA VAL A 196 18.82 -5.35 16.19
C VAL A 196 17.76 -5.97 17.09
N ILE A 197 18.16 -6.87 18.00
CA ILE A 197 17.26 -7.47 18.99
C ILE A 197 16.57 -6.39 19.83
N LYS A 198 17.33 -5.39 20.30
CA LYS A 198 16.75 -4.29 21.09
C LYS A 198 15.79 -3.45 20.26
N ALA A 199 16.10 -3.15 19.00
CA ALA A 199 15.23 -2.41 18.10
C ALA A 199 13.90 -3.15 17.86
N MET A 200 13.93 -4.48 17.71
CA MET A 200 12.71 -5.30 17.57
C MET A 200 11.83 -5.22 18.82
N GLN A 201 12.41 -5.33 20.02
CA GLN A 201 11.67 -5.20 21.28
C GLN A 201 10.99 -3.83 21.41
N LEU A 202 11.67 -2.76 20.98
CA LEU A 202 11.10 -1.41 20.99
C LEU A 202 10.03 -1.21 19.92
N ALA A 203 10.05 -1.98 18.82
CA ALA A 203 9.05 -1.85 17.76
C ALA A 203 7.65 -2.29 18.21
N GLU A 204 7.55 -3.30 19.07
CA GLU A 204 6.28 -3.69 19.71
C GLU A 204 5.68 -2.54 20.51
N GLU A 205 6.50 -1.89 21.33
CA GLU A 205 6.09 -0.72 22.11
C GLU A 205 5.66 0.42 21.19
N TRP A 206 6.43 0.71 20.14
CA TRP A 206 6.16 1.82 19.22
C TRP A 206 4.84 1.69 18.47
N LEU A 207 4.41 0.46 18.15
CA LEU A 207 3.14 0.20 17.45
C LEU A 207 1.90 0.37 18.35
N LEU A 208 2.07 0.56 19.66
CA LEU A 208 0.95 0.81 20.56
C LEU A 208 0.32 2.18 20.30
N GLN A 209 -1.01 2.21 20.20
CA GLN A 209 -1.78 3.43 19.93
C GLN A 209 -1.56 4.53 20.99
N ASP A 210 -1.19 4.16 22.22
CA ASP A 210 -0.90 5.11 23.29
C ASP A 210 0.41 5.87 23.09
N ASN A 211 1.33 5.34 22.28
CA ASN A 211 2.56 6.01 21.89
C ASN A 211 2.41 6.88 20.63
N ALA A 212 1.23 6.91 20.03
CA ALA A 212 0.95 7.75 18.87
C ALA A 212 0.99 9.24 19.23
N THR A 213 1.61 10.05 18.37
CA THR A 213 1.71 11.52 18.52
C THR A 213 1.08 12.29 17.38
N CYS A 214 0.86 11.64 16.23
CA CYS A 214 0.20 12.19 15.04
C CYS A 214 -0.39 11.05 14.20
N LEU A 215 -1.14 11.38 13.15
CA LEU A 215 -1.60 10.40 12.16
C LEU A 215 -0.46 10.10 11.18
N ILE A 216 -0.22 8.82 10.92
CA ILE A 216 0.75 8.34 9.93
C ILE A 216 0.02 7.55 8.82
N HIS A 217 0.65 7.42 7.65
CA HIS A 217 0.13 6.58 6.56
C HIS A 217 0.15 5.08 6.90
N GLY A 218 1.18 4.62 7.62
CA GLY A 218 1.29 3.23 8.09
C GLY A 218 1.93 2.22 7.13
N ASP A 219 2.09 2.53 5.84
CA ASP A 219 2.80 1.67 4.85
C ASP A 219 3.35 2.48 3.66
N LEU A 220 3.96 3.63 3.94
CA LEU A 220 4.44 4.55 2.89
C LEU A 220 5.80 4.12 2.32
N HIS A 221 5.82 3.09 1.49
CA HIS A 221 6.99 2.69 0.71
C HIS A 221 6.94 3.25 -0.72
N CYS A 222 8.04 3.21 -1.48
CA CYS A 222 8.08 3.71 -2.88
C CYS A 222 7.12 3.00 -3.86
N GLY A 223 6.59 1.83 -3.48
CA GLY A 223 5.50 1.15 -4.22
C GLY A 223 4.11 1.74 -3.98
N ALA A 224 3.96 2.59 -2.96
CA ALA A 224 2.73 3.23 -2.51
C ALA A 224 2.73 4.73 -2.86
N VAL A 225 3.54 5.09 -3.86
CA VAL A 225 3.68 6.47 -4.33
C VAL A 225 3.54 6.45 -5.84
N LEU A 226 2.59 7.23 -6.35
CA LEU A 226 2.40 7.48 -7.77
C LEU A 226 2.99 8.85 -8.10
N GLY A 227 3.85 8.93 -9.11
CA GLY A 227 4.47 10.18 -9.55
C GLY A 227 4.28 10.41 -11.05
N LYS A 228 4.15 11.67 -11.46
CA LYS A 228 4.37 12.04 -12.87
C LYS A 228 5.86 12.16 -13.14
N SER A 229 6.30 11.69 -14.30
CA SER A 229 7.72 11.78 -14.71
C SER A 229 8.25 13.22 -14.75
N SER A 230 7.38 14.22 -14.91
CA SER A 230 7.73 15.65 -14.83
C SER A 230 8.18 16.11 -13.43
N GLY A 231 7.95 15.31 -12.38
CA GLY A 231 8.22 15.69 -10.98
C GLY A 231 7.21 16.67 -10.38
N GLN A 232 6.18 17.07 -11.13
CA GLN A 232 5.25 18.13 -10.72
C GLN A 232 4.11 17.64 -9.82
N ASP A 233 3.77 16.35 -9.85
CA ASP A 233 2.64 15.79 -9.12
C ASP A 233 2.98 14.42 -8.54
N VAL A 234 2.59 14.20 -7.27
CA VAL A 234 2.85 12.99 -6.51
C VAL A 234 1.62 12.63 -5.67
N LYS A 235 1.29 11.35 -5.56
CA LYS A 235 0.20 10.84 -4.72
C LYS A 235 0.73 9.72 -3.85
N ALA A 236 0.66 9.87 -2.54
CA ALA A 236 0.68 8.74 -1.61
C ALA A 236 -0.62 7.97 -1.80
N SER A 237 -0.50 6.71 -2.21
CA SER A 237 -1.61 5.83 -2.50
C SER A 237 -1.23 4.39 -2.25
N GLU A 238 -2.14 3.64 -1.67
CA GLU A 238 -2.04 2.18 -1.55
C GLU A 238 -2.39 1.46 -2.88
N ILE A 239 -2.45 2.19 -4.01
CA ILE A 239 -2.65 1.60 -5.35
C ILE A 239 -1.28 1.25 -5.91
N GLN A 240 -1.05 -0.04 -6.18
CA GLN A 240 0.13 -0.49 -6.91
C GLN A 240 -0.29 -0.87 -8.34
N ARG A 241 0.43 -0.39 -9.36
CA ARG A 241 0.15 -0.60 -10.80
C ARG A 241 1.02 -1.71 -11.42
N GLY A 242 0.45 -2.45 -12.37
CA GLY A 242 1.15 -3.35 -13.31
C GLY A 242 2.25 -2.68 -14.10
N ARG A 243 3.33 -3.41 -14.40
CA ARG A 243 4.17 -3.05 -15.56
C ARG A 243 3.29 -3.19 -16.80
N GLY A 244 3.25 -2.16 -17.65
CA GLY A 244 2.77 -2.35 -19.02
C GLY A 244 3.65 -3.40 -19.70
N GLU A 245 3.05 -4.35 -20.41
CA GLU A 245 3.77 -5.36 -21.19
C GLU A 245 4.77 -4.66 -22.11
N GLY A 246 6.05 -4.81 -21.76
CA GLY A 246 7.18 -4.18 -22.42
C GLY A 246 8.45 -4.90 -22.00
N GLY A 247 8.58 -6.16 -22.42
CA GLY A 247 9.76 -7.00 -22.22
C GLY A 247 9.39 -8.41 -21.77
N GLY A 248 9.53 -9.38 -22.69
CA GLY A 248 9.09 -10.76 -22.52
C GLY A 248 9.66 -11.47 -21.29
N GLY A 249 8.81 -11.70 -20.30
CA GLY A 249 9.01 -12.72 -19.29
C GLY A 249 8.53 -14.07 -19.85
N ARG A 250 9.47 -14.93 -20.23
CA ARG A 250 9.18 -16.31 -20.64
C ARG A 250 8.49 -17.02 -19.46
N ARG A 251 7.22 -17.43 -19.62
CA ARG A 251 6.59 -18.38 -18.68
C ARG A 251 7.37 -19.69 -18.79
N VAL A 252 7.97 -20.11 -17.69
CA VAL A 252 8.53 -21.46 -17.56
C VAL A 252 7.38 -22.43 -17.74
N THR A 253 7.47 -23.26 -18.78
CA THR A 253 6.42 -24.23 -19.07
C THR A 253 6.58 -25.45 -18.17
N GLU A 254 5.48 -26.16 -17.90
CA GLU A 254 5.45 -27.39 -17.06
C GLU A 254 6.52 -28.42 -17.47
N ARG A 255 6.91 -28.42 -18.74
CA ARG A 255 7.96 -29.26 -19.31
C ARG A 255 9.36 -28.98 -18.75
N GLU A 256 9.67 -27.74 -18.40
CA GLU A 256 10.96 -27.33 -17.83
C GLU A 256 11.05 -27.66 -16.32
N ARG A 257 9.91 -27.86 -15.64
CA ARG A 257 9.87 -28.39 -14.27
C ARG A 257 10.18 -29.90 -14.24
N GLU A 258 9.63 -30.66 -15.18
CA GLU A 258 9.83 -32.11 -15.25
C GLU A 258 11.27 -32.51 -15.64
N GLU A 259 11.98 -31.69 -16.43
CA GLU A 259 13.39 -31.95 -16.78
C GLU A 259 14.35 -31.68 -15.60
N GLY A 260 14.01 -30.75 -14.70
CA GLY A 260 14.79 -30.47 -13.49
C GLY A 260 14.71 -31.56 -12.42
N GLU A 261 13.62 -32.33 -12.38
CA GLU A 261 13.44 -33.44 -11.43
C GLU A 261 14.15 -34.73 -11.87
N ARG A 262 14.44 -34.90 -13.17
CA ARG A 262 15.19 -36.07 -13.68
C ARG A 262 16.71 -35.90 -13.59
N ALA A 263 17.20 -34.72 -13.25
CA ALA A 263 18.62 -34.40 -13.12
C ALA A 263 19.12 -34.35 -11.66
N ARG A 264 18.34 -34.89 -10.70
CA ARG A 264 18.73 -35.08 -9.30
C ARG A 264 18.82 -36.57 -8.95
#